data_AF-D0RM28-F1
#
_entry.id   AF-D0RM28-F1
#
_cell.length_a   1.000
_cell.length_b   1.000
_cell.length_c   1.000
_cell.angle_alpha   90.00
_cell.angle_beta   90.00
_cell.angle_gamma   90.00
#
_symmetry.space_group_name_H-M   'P 1'
#
loop_
_entity.id
_entity.type
_entity.pdbx_description
1 polymer ?
#
loop_
_entity_poly.entity_id
_entity_poly.type
_entity_poly.pdbx_seq_one_letter_code
_entity_poly.pdbx_strand_id
1 'polypeptide(L)'
;KNPDLLLHEFKRELDELSIKRGDALGRLAEESLDTLKEMCFSPALELQLTHNIIQNAFKDYDKEEWVIDVNKELTVTDVIVECFPLHDRAFNKQFFDEYRKRTFEFNLRKVAAGNSDRWAVEELRLHFGERVAFLFAFMHIYTKHLLPLTLSCLFYYLCYRFTSAPTWKQYMEGLAVIGVCVVCFWGPSFLVCWPRDT
;
A
#
# COMPACT_ATOMS: atom_id res chain seq x y z
N LYS A 1 -22.96 17.19 1.42
CA LYS A 1 -22.32 16.29 2.40
C LYS A 1 -23.32 15.17 2.63
N ASN A 2 -23.07 13.98 2.08
CA ASN A 2 -24.08 12.92 1.98
C ASN A 2 -24.13 12.14 3.31
N PRO A 3 -25.29 12.07 3.99
CA PRO A 3 -25.43 11.43 5.29
C PRO A 3 -25.14 9.93 5.25
N ASP A 4 -25.42 9.29 4.12
CA ASP A 4 -25.20 7.85 3.94
C ASP A 4 -23.70 7.51 3.90
N LEU A 5 -22.88 8.38 3.32
CA LEU A 5 -21.44 8.19 3.24
C LEU A 5 -20.80 8.20 4.65
N LEU A 6 -21.29 9.09 5.51
CA LEU A 6 -20.84 9.17 6.91
C LEU A 6 -21.25 7.93 7.70
N LEU A 7 -22.42 7.38 7.41
CA LEU A 7 -22.91 6.17 8.06
C LEU A 7 -22.05 4.96 7.68
N HIS A 8 -21.63 4.88 6.41
CA HIS A 8 -20.70 3.85 5.94
C HIS A 8 -19.28 4.02 6.51
N GLU A 9 -18.78 5.26 6.60
CA GLU A 9 -17.48 5.55 7.25
C GLU A 9 -17.51 5.17 8.74
N PHE A 10 -18.60 5.50 9.44
CA PHE A 10 -18.75 5.18 10.85
C PHE A 10 -18.85 3.67 11.10
N LYS A 11 -19.55 2.94 10.22
CA LYS A 11 -19.65 1.48 10.29
C LYS A 11 -18.29 0.82 10.05
N ARG A 12 -17.50 1.35 9.10
CA ARG A 12 -16.14 0.92 8.81
C ARG A 12 -15.18 1.15 9.99
N GLU A 13 -15.23 2.31 10.63
CA GLU A 13 -14.42 2.60 11.83
C GLU A 13 -14.77 1.66 12.99
N LEU A 14 -16.05 1.36 13.17
CA LEU A 14 -16.53 0.45 14.21
C LEU A 14 -16.05 -0.99 14.00
N ASP A 15 -16.03 -1.45 12.75
CA ASP A 15 -15.55 -2.78 12.40
C ASP A 15 -14.03 -2.89 12.55
N GLU A 16 -13.26 -1.85 12.16
CA GLU A 16 -11.81 -1.79 12.40
C GLU A 16 -11.45 -1.85 13.90
N LEU A 17 -12.24 -1.19 14.76
CA LEU A 17 -12.07 -1.26 16.21
C LEU A 17 -12.38 -2.64 16.79
N SER A 18 -13.41 -3.32 16.25
CA SER A 18 -13.79 -4.68 16.69
C SER A 18 -12.74 -5.73 16.33
N ILE A 19 -12.10 -5.59 15.16
CA ILE A 19 -11.01 -6.46 14.70
C ILE A 19 -9.76 -6.26 15.57
N LYS A 20 -9.40 -5.00 15.89
CA LYS A 20 -8.28 -4.71 16.80
C LYS A 20 -8.49 -5.25 18.21
N ARG A 21 -9.75 -5.38 18.66
CA ARG A 21 -10.11 -5.91 19.97
C ARG A 21 -10.19 -7.44 20.02
N GLY A 22 -10.22 -8.12 18.87
CA GLY A 22 -10.35 -9.57 18.78
C GLY A 22 -11.78 -10.10 18.98
N ASP A 23 -12.77 -9.21 19.14
CA ASP A 23 -14.19 -9.56 19.34
C ASP A 23 -14.97 -9.74 18.02
N ALA A 24 -14.29 -9.63 16.87
CA ALA A 24 -14.93 -9.64 15.54
C ALA A 24 -15.76 -10.90 15.25
N LEU A 25 -15.35 -12.06 15.79
CA LEU A 25 -16.04 -13.34 15.57
C LEU A 25 -17.41 -13.40 16.24
N GLY A 26 -17.60 -12.77 17.40
CA GLY A 26 -18.86 -12.82 18.15
C GLY A 26 -19.98 -12.05 17.46
N ARG A 27 -19.66 -10.89 16.86
CA ARG A 27 -20.66 -10.05 16.19
C ARG A 27 -20.99 -10.52 14.78
N LEU A 28 -20.02 -11.06 14.04
CA LEU A 28 -20.22 -11.65 12.71
C LEU A 28 -21.02 -12.97 12.76
N ALA A 29 -21.02 -13.68 13.89
CA ALA A 29 -21.84 -14.86 14.10
C ALA A 29 -23.31 -14.55 14.46
N GLU A 30 -23.59 -13.37 15.03
CA GLU A 30 -24.94 -12.92 15.37
C GLU A 30 -25.67 -12.21 14.21
N GLU A 31 -24.95 -11.65 13.23
CA GLU A 31 -25.56 -11.09 12.03
C GLU A 31 -26.02 -12.22 11.08
N SER A 32 -27.32 -12.24 10.77
CA SER A 32 -27.89 -13.24 9.86
C SER A 32 -27.21 -13.17 8.49
N LEU A 33 -27.07 -14.33 7.83
CA LEU A 33 -26.51 -14.49 6.47
C LEU A 33 -27.11 -13.52 5.43
N ASP A 34 -28.35 -13.05 5.64
CA ASP A 34 -28.99 -12.05 4.79
C ASP A 34 -28.40 -10.64 4.96
N THR A 35 -27.94 -10.28 6.16
CA THR A 35 -27.23 -9.01 6.45
C THR A 35 -25.82 -9.00 5.84
N LEU A 36 -25.13 -10.14 5.83
CA LEU A 36 -23.83 -10.30 5.18
C LEU A 36 -23.92 -10.15 3.65
N LYS A 37 -25.06 -10.54 3.05
CA LYS A 37 -25.32 -10.36 1.61
C LYS A 37 -25.49 -8.90 1.20
N GLU A 38 -25.89 -8.03 2.14
CA GLU A 38 -25.97 -6.58 1.96
C GLU A 38 -24.66 -5.84 2.32
N MET A 39 -23.69 -6.52 2.95
CA MET A 39 -22.37 -5.94 3.17
C MET A 39 -21.51 -6.08 1.91
N CYS A 40 -21.35 -4.97 1.18
CA CYS A 40 -20.40 -4.89 0.09
C CYS A 40 -18.99 -4.77 0.68
N PHE A 41 -18.40 -5.91 1.08
CA PHE A 41 -17.02 -5.95 1.54
C PHE A 41 -16.06 -5.61 0.38
N SER A 42 -14.98 -4.89 0.68
CA SER A 42 -13.91 -4.72 -0.30
C SER A 42 -13.25 -6.08 -0.58
N PRO A 43 -12.84 -6.37 -1.82
CA PRO A 43 -12.22 -7.66 -2.17
C PRO A 43 -11.04 -8.03 -1.26
N ALA A 44 -10.21 -7.06 -0.86
CA ALA A 44 -9.09 -7.31 0.05
C ALA A 44 -9.52 -7.77 1.45
N LEU A 45 -10.60 -7.19 1.97
CA LEU A 45 -11.14 -7.54 3.29
C LEU A 45 -11.77 -8.93 3.26
N GLU A 46 -12.52 -9.25 2.21
CA GLU A 46 -13.10 -10.59 2.02
C GLU A 46 -12.00 -11.66 1.98
N LEU A 47 -10.93 -11.42 1.22
CA LEU A 47 -9.78 -12.32 1.16
C LEU A 47 -9.07 -12.44 2.51
N GLN A 48 -8.91 -11.33 3.23
CA GLN A 48 -8.30 -11.33 4.56
C GLN A 48 -9.12 -12.13 5.58
N LEU A 49 -10.44 -11.95 5.59
CA LEU A 49 -11.35 -12.72 6.44
C LEU A 49 -11.29 -14.21 6.11
N THR A 50 -11.37 -14.55 4.82
CA THR A 50 -11.27 -15.93 4.34
C THR A 50 -9.94 -16.56 4.76
N HIS A 51 -8.83 -15.84 4.59
CA HIS A 51 -7.52 -16.32 5.02
C HIS A 51 -7.44 -16.56 6.52
N ASN A 52 -7.98 -15.64 7.34
CA ASN A 52 -8.01 -15.79 8.79
C ASN A 52 -8.85 -17.00 9.24
N ILE A 53 -10.00 -17.25 8.59
CA ILE A 53 -10.83 -18.43 8.87
C ILE A 53 -10.04 -19.71 8.57
N ILE A 54 -9.35 -19.77 7.42
CA ILE A 54 -8.52 -20.93 7.05
C ILE A 54 -7.38 -21.14 8.06
N GLN A 55 -6.68 -20.07 8.44
CA GLN A 55 -5.57 -20.15 9.40
C GLN A 55 -6.04 -20.59 10.79
N ASN A 56 -7.20 -20.10 11.26
CA ASN A 56 -7.78 -20.55 12.52
C ASN A 56 -8.20 -22.02 12.43
N ALA A 57 -8.79 -22.47 11.33
CA ALA A 57 -9.12 -23.88 11.11
C ALA A 57 -7.86 -24.78 11.10
N PHE A 58 -6.74 -24.29 10.56
CA PHE A 58 -5.46 -25.02 10.61
C PHE A 58 -4.81 -25.04 11.99
N LYS A 59 -5.23 -24.16 12.90
CA LYS A 59 -4.78 -24.16 14.29
C LYS A 59 -5.63 -25.10 15.15
N ASP A 60 -6.94 -25.10 14.90
CA ASP A 60 -7.95 -25.78 15.73
C ASP A 60 -8.38 -27.13 15.11
N TYR A 61 -7.53 -27.80 14.32
CA TYR A 61 -7.87 -29.09 13.73
C TYR A 61 -7.89 -30.19 14.79
N ASP A 62 -8.92 -31.05 14.72
CA ASP A 62 -9.02 -32.21 15.58
C ASP A 62 -7.89 -33.20 15.27
N LYS A 63 -7.12 -33.55 16.30
CA LYS A 63 -6.17 -34.68 16.24
C LYS A 63 -6.91 -35.94 16.68
N GLU A 64 -7.02 -36.93 15.81
CA GLU A 64 -7.60 -38.22 16.19
C GLU A 64 -6.66 -38.94 17.21
N GLU A 65 -7.23 -39.52 18.27
CA GLU A 65 -6.47 -40.08 19.42
C GLU A 65 -5.40 -41.12 19.01
N TRP A 66 -5.59 -41.85 17.91
CA TRP A 66 -4.64 -42.86 17.44
C TRP A 66 -3.36 -42.28 16.81
N VAL A 67 -3.34 -40.98 16.47
CA VAL A 67 -2.15 -40.31 15.90
C VAL A 67 -1.10 -40.00 16.98
N ILE A 68 -1.48 -40.02 18.26
CA ILE A 68 -0.61 -39.71 19.41
C ILE A 68 0.41 -40.85 19.67
N ASP A 69 0.17 -42.05 19.14
CA ASP A 69 0.99 -43.25 19.39
C ASP A 69 2.18 -43.41 18.41
N VAL A 70 2.28 -42.54 17.39
CA VAL A 70 3.34 -42.58 16.37
C VAL A 70 4.26 -41.37 16.54
N ASN A 71 5.55 -41.60 16.77
CA ASN A 71 6.61 -40.58 16.99
C ASN A 71 6.77 -39.51 15.87
N LYS A 72 5.93 -39.52 14.83
CA LYS A 72 5.82 -38.49 13.80
C LYS A 72 4.38 -38.03 13.70
N GLU A 73 4.07 -36.92 14.34
CA GLU A 73 2.80 -36.23 14.16
C GLU A 73 2.75 -35.66 12.74
N LEU A 74 1.82 -36.14 11.90
CA LEU A 74 1.51 -35.45 10.65
C LEU A 74 0.84 -34.11 10.99
N THR A 75 1.35 -33.04 10.43
CA THR A 75 0.83 -31.69 10.58
C THR A 75 0.12 -31.23 9.31
N VAL A 76 -0.74 -30.22 9.43
CA VAL A 76 -1.42 -29.61 8.27
C VAL A 76 -0.43 -29.13 7.20
N THR A 77 0.77 -28.71 7.63
CA THR A 77 1.87 -28.28 6.75
C THR A 77 2.51 -29.41 5.94
N ASP A 78 2.29 -30.68 6.28
CA ASP A 78 2.75 -31.82 5.49
C ASP A 78 1.83 -32.12 4.30
N VAL A 79 0.56 -31.67 4.37
CA VAL A 79 -0.47 -31.92 3.35
C VAL A 79 -0.69 -30.70 2.46
N ILE A 80 -0.72 -29.50 3.06
CA ILE A 80 -1.00 -28.25 2.36
C ILE A 80 0.32 -27.50 2.19
N VAL A 81 0.75 -27.37 0.94
CA VAL A 81 2.00 -26.68 0.58
C VAL A 81 1.85 -25.17 0.70
N GLU A 82 0.88 -24.58 -0.02
CA GLU A 82 0.66 -23.13 -0.06
C GLU A 82 -0.83 -22.79 -0.30
N CYS A 83 -1.27 -21.66 0.24
CA CYS A 83 -2.61 -21.10 0.03
C CYS A 83 -2.47 -19.61 -0.37
N PHE A 84 -2.82 -19.28 -1.61
CA PHE A 84 -2.71 -17.93 -2.15
C PHE A 84 -3.98 -17.49 -2.91
N PRO A 85 -4.33 -16.20 -2.88
CA PRO A 85 -5.47 -15.68 -3.64
C PRO A 85 -5.16 -15.63 -5.13
N LEU A 86 -6.20 -15.74 -5.96
CA LEU A 86 -6.09 -15.61 -7.41
C LEU A 86 -6.16 -14.14 -7.84
N HIS A 87 -5.43 -13.81 -8.91
CA HIS A 87 -5.43 -12.47 -9.49
C HIS A 87 -6.65 -12.21 -10.38
N ASP A 88 -7.27 -11.04 -10.20
CA ASP A 88 -8.22 -10.50 -11.17
C ASP A 88 -7.48 -9.82 -12.34
N ARG A 89 -7.37 -10.53 -13.46
CA ARG A 89 -6.68 -10.04 -14.66
C ARG A 89 -7.42 -8.88 -15.34
N ALA A 90 -8.75 -8.83 -15.25
CA ALA A 90 -9.55 -7.81 -15.90
C ALA A 90 -9.38 -6.47 -15.18
N PHE A 91 -9.50 -6.48 -13.85
CA PHE A 91 -9.22 -5.32 -13.01
C PHE A 91 -7.79 -4.83 -13.22
N ASN A 92 -6.79 -5.72 -13.12
CA ASN A 92 -5.38 -5.34 -13.25
C ASN A 92 -5.11 -4.60 -14.56
N LYS A 93 -5.61 -5.12 -15.69
CA LYS A 93 -5.40 -4.49 -17.00
C LYS A 93 -6.02 -3.09 -17.04
N GLN A 94 -7.28 -2.95 -16.61
CA GLN A 94 -7.97 -1.66 -16.63
C GLN A 94 -7.32 -0.65 -15.69
N PHE A 95 -6.98 -1.07 -14.48
CA PHE A 95 -6.32 -0.23 -13.48
C PHE A 95 -4.98 0.30 -13.99
N PHE A 96 -4.11 -0.57 -14.51
CA PHE A 96 -2.80 -0.15 -15.01
C PHE A 96 -2.88 0.69 -16.29
N ASP A 97 -3.85 0.43 -17.17
CA ASP A 97 -4.09 1.26 -18.35
C ASP A 97 -4.55 2.68 -17.95
N GLU A 98 -5.45 2.80 -16.97
CA GLU A 98 -5.93 4.08 -16.42
C GLU A 98 -4.83 4.81 -15.64
N TYR A 99 -4.10 4.08 -14.80
CA TYR A 99 -2.96 4.59 -14.04
C TYR A 99 -1.90 5.16 -14.98
N ARG A 100 -1.49 4.39 -16.00
CA ARG A 100 -0.51 4.83 -17.01
C ARG A 100 -0.96 6.10 -17.73
N LYS A 101 -2.21 6.16 -18.20
CA LYS A 101 -2.74 7.36 -18.86
C LYS A 101 -2.61 8.59 -17.95
N ARG A 102 -2.98 8.44 -16.67
CA ARG A 102 -2.94 9.54 -15.69
C ARG A 102 -1.53 9.92 -15.26
N THR A 103 -0.59 8.97 -15.16
CA THR A 103 0.83 9.27 -14.84
C THR A 103 1.50 10.11 -15.93
N PHE A 104 1.17 9.87 -17.20
CA PHE A 104 1.77 10.60 -18.33
C PHE A 104 0.95 11.83 -18.78
N GLU A 105 -0.23 12.07 -18.19
CA GLU A 105 -0.94 13.34 -18.34
C GLU A 105 -0.19 14.45 -17.58
N PHE A 106 0.75 15.11 -18.27
CA PHE A 106 1.43 16.31 -17.77
C PHE A 106 0.49 17.52 -17.75
N ASN A 107 -0.51 17.48 -16.89
CA ASN A 107 -1.38 18.63 -16.64
C ASN A 107 -0.89 19.36 -15.38
N LEU A 108 -0.04 20.37 -15.57
CA LEU A 108 0.55 21.20 -14.51
C LEU A 108 -0.49 21.73 -13.51
N ARG A 109 -1.75 21.92 -13.94
CA ARG A 109 -2.86 22.38 -13.11
C ARG A 109 -3.43 21.32 -12.17
N LYS A 110 -3.36 20.04 -12.54
CA LYS A 110 -3.76 18.90 -11.69
C LYS A 110 -2.64 18.49 -10.71
N VAL A 111 -1.38 18.72 -11.06
CA VAL A 111 -0.23 18.44 -10.16
C VAL A 111 -0.26 19.32 -8.90
N ALA A 112 -0.75 20.55 -9.01
CA ALA A 112 -0.95 21.46 -7.87
C ALA A 112 -2.15 21.06 -6.98
N ALA A 113 -3.13 20.35 -7.53
CA ALA A 113 -4.27 19.82 -6.81
C ALA A 113 -4.01 18.34 -6.51
N GLY A 114 -3.26 18.06 -5.44
CA GLY A 114 -2.82 16.71 -5.01
C GLY A 114 -3.92 15.65 -4.76
N ASN A 115 -5.16 15.91 -5.19
CA ASN A 115 -6.33 15.05 -5.04
C ASN A 115 -6.47 13.99 -6.15
N SER A 116 -5.81 14.16 -7.30
CA SER A 116 -5.99 13.23 -8.44
C SER A 116 -5.39 11.83 -8.20
N ASP A 117 -4.36 11.74 -7.37
CA ASP A 117 -3.65 10.49 -7.09
C ASP A 117 -4.22 9.71 -5.91
N ARG A 118 -5.04 10.36 -5.07
CA ARG A 118 -5.68 9.72 -3.91
C ARG A 118 -6.63 8.62 -4.33
N TRP A 119 -7.29 8.78 -5.48
CA TRP A 119 -8.13 7.74 -6.08
C TRP A 119 -7.36 6.44 -6.35
N ALA A 120 -6.16 6.52 -6.92
CA ALA A 120 -5.41 5.32 -7.29
C ALA A 120 -4.95 4.53 -6.06
N VAL A 121 -4.53 5.24 -5.00
CA VAL A 121 -4.13 4.63 -3.72
C VAL A 121 -5.33 3.99 -3.03
N GLU A 122 -6.49 4.64 -3.04
CA GLU A 122 -7.71 4.10 -2.43
C GLU A 122 -8.20 2.84 -3.16
N GLU A 123 -8.21 2.85 -4.48
CA GLU A 123 -8.61 1.69 -5.29
C GLU A 123 -7.65 0.50 -5.07
N LEU A 124 -6.34 0.77 -5.02
CA LEU A 124 -5.32 -0.22 -4.64
C LEU A 124 -5.57 -0.76 -3.24
N ARG A 125 -5.97 0.09 -2.29
CA ARG A 125 -6.27 -0.31 -0.90
C ARG A 125 -7.44 -1.27 -0.84
N LEU A 126 -8.51 -1.01 -1.60
CA LEU A 126 -9.71 -1.85 -1.62
C LEU A 126 -9.45 -3.22 -2.28
N HIS A 127 -8.59 -3.29 -3.29
CA HIS A 127 -8.32 -4.52 -4.04
C HIS A 127 -7.16 -5.38 -3.49
N PHE A 128 -6.04 -4.76 -3.10
CA PHE A 128 -4.84 -5.46 -2.65
C PHE A 128 -4.58 -5.35 -1.15
N GLY A 129 -5.38 -4.54 -0.45
CA GLY A 129 -5.25 -4.31 0.97
C GLY A 129 -4.33 -3.13 1.30
N GLU A 130 -4.33 -2.82 2.59
CA GLU A 130 -3.73 -1.59 3.12
C GLU A 130 -2.22 -1.55 2.97
N ARG A 131 -1.53 -2.67 3.22
CA ARG A 131 -0.06 -2.74 3.18
C ARG A 131 0.50 -2.43 1.79
N VAL A 132 -0.12 -2.99 0.75
CA VAL A 132 0.30 -2.76 -0.64
C VAL A 132 0.01 -1.32 -1.03
N ALA A 133 -1.16 -0.80 -0.67
CA ALA A 133 -1.52 0.59 -0.93
C ALA A 133 -0.56 1.60 -0.27
N PHE A 134 -0.15 1.36 0.98
CA PHE A 134 0.84 2.21 1.65
C PHE A 134 2.20 2.20 0.94
N LEU A 135 2.65 1.05 0.43
CA LEU A 135 3.89 0.97 -0.34
C LEU A 135 3.81 1.80 -1.63
N PHE A 136 2.68 1.73 -2.35
CA PHE A 136 2.48 2.53 -3.55
C PHE A 136 2.35 4.03 -3.24
N ALA A 137 1.67 4.39 -2.15
CA ALA A 137 1.61 5.77 -1.67
C ALA A 137 3.00 6.30 -1.34
N PHE A 138 3.82 5.50 -0.64
CA PHE A 138 5.21 5.80 -0.34
C PHE A 138 6.03 6.04 -1.61
N MET A 139 5.99 5.09 -2.54
CA MET A 139 6.72 5.20 -3.80
C MET A 139 6.32 6.47 -4.58
N HIS A 140 5.03 6.81 -4.59
CA HIS A 140 4.52 7.98 -5.29
C HIS A 140 4.99 9.29 -4.67
N ILE A 141 4.85 9.45 -3.35
CA ILE A 141 5.30 10.65 -2.63
C ILE A 141 6.83 10.78 -2.73
N TYR A 142 7.55 9.67 -2.57
CA TYR A 142 8.99 9.62 -2.71
C TYR A 142 9.44 10.08 -4.11
N THR A 143 8.80 9.58 -5.17
CA THR A 143 9.12 9.96 -6.55
C THR A 143 8.87 11.45 -6.80
N LYS A 144 7.79 12.02 -6.26
CA LYS A 144 7.51 13.47 -6.33
C LYS A 144 8.58 14.31 -5.63
N HIS A 145 9.06 13.88 -4.46
CA HIS A 145 10.15 14.56 -3.74
C HIS A 145 11.52 14.35 -4.37
N LEU A 146 11.73 13.27 -5.13
CA LEU A 146 12.96 13.01 -5.86
C LEU A 146 13.06 13.87 -7.13
N LEU A 147 11.93 14.19 -7.77
CA LEU A 147 11.87 14.98 -9.00
C LEU A 147 12.63 16.34 -8.93
N PRO A 148 12.39 17.24 -7.95
CA PRO A 148 13.14 18.50 -7.85
C PRO A 148 14.64 18.29 -7.63
N LEU A 149 15.02 17.24 -6.89
CA LEU A 149 16.41 16.89 -6.65
C LEU A 149 17.09 16.44 -7.95
N THR A 150 16.44 15.58 -8.73
CA THR A 150 16.96 15.13 -10.04
C THR A 150 17.07 16.28 -11.03
N LEU A 151 16.11 17.19 -11.08
CA LEU A 151 16.18 18.39 -11.93
C LEU A 151 17.32 19.32 -11.52
N SER A 152 17.53 19.52 -10.22
CA SER A 152 18.64 20.32 -9.70
C SER A 152 20.00 19.72 -10.07
N CYS A 153 20.18 18.41 -9.85
CA CYS A 153 21.40 17.70 -10.22
C CYS A 153 21.64 17.68 -11.74
N LEU A 154 20.58 17.50 -12.53
CA LEU A 154 20.66 17.53 -13.99
C LEU A 154 21.06 18.92 -14.49
N PHE A 155 20.42 19.97 -13.99
CA PHE A 155 20.75 21.35 -14.34
C PHE A 155 22.21 21.67 -13.99
N TYR A 156 22.63 21.28 -12.78
CA TYR A 156 24.03 21.40 -12.34
C TYR A 156 24.97 20.70 -13.33
N TYR A 157 24.70 19.43 -13.67
CA TYR A 157 25.52 18.70 -14.64
C TYR A 157 25.58 19.37 -16.02
N LEU A 158 24.44 19.84 -16.55
CA LEU A 158 24.37 20.48 -17.86
C LEU A 158 25.16 21.80 -17.90
N CYS A 159 25.08 22.64 -16.86
CA CYS A 159 25.84 23.88 -16.78
C CYS A 159 27.35 23.65 -16.87
N TYR A 160 27.87 22.65 -16.17
CA TYR A 160 29.30 22.31 -16.22
C TYR A 160 29.69 21.60 -17.51
N ARG A 161 28.77 20.82 -18.12
CA ARG A 161 29.03 20.11 -19.38
C ARG A 161 29.18 21.03 -20.59
N PHE A 162 28.43 22.13 -20.64
CA PHE A 162 28.49 23.12 -21.74
C PHE A 162 29.52 24.24 -21.51
N THR A 163 30.12 24.31 -20.32
CA THR A 163 31.21 25.24 -20.03
C THR A 163 32.50 24.74 -20.68
N SER A 164 33.14 25.59 -21.50
CA SER A 164 34.35 25.22 -22.27
C SER A 164 35.67 25.26 -21.47
N ALA A 165 35.62 25.62 -20.19
CA ALA A 165 36.79 25.71 -19.32
C ALA A 165 36.98 24.42 -18.48
N PRO A 166 38.22 24.00 -18.18
CA PRO A 166 38.49 22.81 -17.35
C PRO A 166 38.21 23.11 -15.87
N THR A 167 36.99 22.82 -15.41
CA THR A 167 36.51 23.11 -14.04
C THR A 167 36.24 21.86 -13.20
N TRP A 168 36.98 20.77 -13.43
CA TRP A 168 36.77 19.48 -12.75
C TRP A 168 36.82 19.55 -11.22
N LYS A 169 37.75 20.34 -10.65
CA LYS A 169 37.83 20.53 -9.19
C LYS A 169 36.58 21.21 -8.61
N GLN A 170 36.09 22.27 -9.25
CA GLN A 170 34.91 23.01 -8.82
C GLN A 170 33.63 22.16 -8.92
N TYR A 171 33.56 21.30 -9.94
CA TYR A 171 32.48 20.33 -10.08
C TYR A 171 32.44 19.34 -8.91
N MET A 172 33.58 18.75 -8.54
CA MET A 172 33.66 17.80 -7.43
C MET A 172 33.35 18.46 -6.07
N GLU A 173 33.82 19.69 -5.85
CA GLU A 173 33.51 20.47 -4.64
C GLU A 173 32.01 20.78 -4.54
N GLY A 174 31.37 21.22 -5.63
CA GLY A 174 29.93 21.48 -5.63
C GLY A 174 29.10 20.21 -5.46
N LEU A 175 29.53 19.07 -6.01
CA LEU A 175 28.87 17.79 -5.80
C LEU A 175 28.89 17.36 -4.32
N ALA A 176 29.98 17.63 -3.61
CA ALA A 176 30.09 17.38 -2.17
C ALA A 176 29.11 18.26 -1.37
N VAL A 177 28.99 19.54 -1.71
CA VAL A 177 28.02 20.46 -1.08
C VAL A 177 26.59 20.00 -1.33
N ILE A 178 26.25 19.61 -2.56
CA ILE A 178 24.93 19.06 -2.90
C ILE A 178 24.66 17.80 -2.06
N GLY A 179 25.63 16.88 -1.96
CA GLY A 179 25.51 15.67 -1.15
C GLY A 179 25.17 15.99 0.32
N VAL A 180 25.85 16.97 0.92
CA VAL A 180 25.54 17.42 2.29
C VAL A 180 24.14 18.03 2.37
N CYS A 181 23.75 18.89 1.40
CA CYS A 181 22.41 19.48 1.39
C CYS A 181 21.30 18.42 1.27
N VAL A 182 21.51 17.36 0.49
CA VAL A 182 20.55 16.26 0.38
C VAL A 182 20.39 15.52 1.71
N VAL A 183 21.49 15.23 2.40
CA VAL A 183 21.44 14.53 3.68
C VAL A 183 20.84 15.41 4.79
N CYS A 184 21.20 16.69 4.85
CA CYS A 184 20.80 17.59 5.93
C CYS A 184 19.42 18.24 5.74
N PHE A 185 18.99 18.50 4.49
CA PHE A 185 17.71 19.17 4.23
C PHE A 185 16.69 18.25 3.59
N TRP A 186 17.04 17.55 2.52
CA TRP A 186 16.08 16.72 1.81
C TRP A 186 15.64 15.50 2.63
N GLY A 187 16.58 14.79 3.27
CA GLY A 187 16.26 13.64 4.13
C GLY A 187 15.30 13.98 5.28
N PRO A 188 15.61 14.97 6.14
CA PRO A 188 14.71 15.40 7.20
C PRO A 188 13.40 15.99 6.68
N SER A 189 13.42 16.74 5.58
CA SER A 189 12.19 17.25 4.96
C SER A 189 11.27 16.11 4.53
N PHE A 190 11.81 15.07 3.89
CA PHE A 190 11.04 13.88 3.49
C PHE A 190 10.45 13.16 4.71
N LEU A 191 11.25 12.94 5.75
CA LEU A 191 10.82 12.27 6.98
C LEU A 191 9.72 13.02 7.73
N VAL A 192 9.65 14.35 7.60
CA VAL A 192 8.60 15.18 8.21
C VAL A 192 7.35 15.27 7.33
N CYS A 193 7.50 15.25 6.00
CA CYS A 193 6.37 15.28 5.07
C CYS A 193 5.63 13.95 5.01
N TRP A 194 6.34 12.83 5.06
CA TRP A 194 5.75 11.49 4.96
C TRP A 194 4.62 11.23 5.97
N PRO A 195 4.80 11.43 7.30
CA PRO A 195 3.77 11.18 8.29
C PRO A 195 2.57 12.14 8.23
N ARG A 196 2.68 13.24 7.47
CA ARG A 196 1.58 14.21 7.31
C ARG A 196 0.65 13.86 6.14
N ASP A 197 1.16 13.12 5.17
CA ASP A 197 0.44 12.71 3.97
C ASP A 197 -0.15 11.29 4.08
N THR A 198 0.33 10.48 5.03
CA THR A 198 -0.26 9.18 5.43
C THR A 198 -1.24 9.33 6.59
#